data_AF-A0A4S4CE41-F1
#
_entry.id   AF-A0A4S4CE41-F1
#
_cell.length_a   1.000
_cell.length_b   1.000
_cell.length_c   1.000
_cell.angle_alpha   90.00
_cell.angle_beta   90.00
_cell.angle_gamma   90.00
#
_symmetry.space_group_name_H-M   'P 1'
#
loop_
_entity.id
_entity.type
_entity.pdbx_description
1 polymer ?
#
loop_
_entity_poly.entity_id
_entity_poly.type
_entity_poly.pdbx_seq_one_letter_code
_entity_poly.pdbx_strand_id
1 'polypeptide(L)'
;MKTTATALLALTAFSALSTAGAQARISAQSIIVNPSAPDLNVSVRVDRDATGSQNPAYRIGDGIIIRASVNRDAYVYLFNLDPSGAVDQILPNRLGGDNFVKAGTTRAFPAPGDGFTYTVDGPAGQSKVLALASVSPLNLGELSAFKTQQDSFATVNASTQAGLAQALSIVVNPLPQNSWVSDTAFYTVAAVNPVTTGSLFVGTNVSATVLLNGQPLGGSNATYGNLRSGTYPVRVQARGYRDYAGSVTIRSGAVTTLNVDLVPQFRAPVPMPRPVPTPPVTPSGTGGTVLDFLGNLLGAVTGLPMQDPARSAYDQKLGDLEGQGYAIQQSVSTASGFQGVLVKGASSVTVTVDRGADRTVRVNVSETTTYQY
;
A
#
# COMPACT_ATOMS: atom_id res chain seq x y z
N MET A 1 31.25 2.35 64.34
CA MET A 1 31.44 3.42 63.33
C MET A 1 31.12 4.74 64.01
N LYS A 2 32.01 5.72 63.85
CA LYS A 2 32.23 6.85 64.78
C LYS A 2 31.13 7.91 64.74
N THR A 3 30.64 8.25 65.93
CA THR A 3 29.95 9.48 66.34
C THR A 3 30.94 10.64 66.60
N THR A 4 30.43 11.88 66.55
CA THR A 4 30.97 13.25 66.91
C THR A 4 31.02 14.18 65.67
N ALA A 5 30.71 15.48 65.71
CA ALA A 5 30.78 16.47 66.78
C ALA A 5 29.85 17.70 66.57
N THR A 6 29.51 18.28 67.71
CA THR A 6 28.94 19.58 68.08
C THR A 6 29.67 20.80 67.49
N ALA A 7 28.97 21.92 67.25
CA ALA A 7 29.44 23.27 67.62
C ALA A 7 28.33 24.34 67.55
N LEU A 8 27.92 24.80 68.74
CA LEU A 8 27.24 26.06 69.02
C LEU A 8 28.24 27.22 68.84
N LEU A 9 27.82 28.39 68.33
CA LEU A 9 28.39 29.67 68.78
C LEU A 9 27.37 30.81 68.55
N ALA A 10 26.97 31.44 69.64
CA ALA A 10 26.26 32.70 69.69
C ALA A 10 27.25 33.78 70.15
N LEU A 11 27.23 34.98 69.55
CA LEU A 11 27.67 36.21 70.20
C LEU A 11 27.08 37.46 69.53
N THR A 12 26.28 38.18 70.32
CA THR A 12 26.05 39.64 70.45
C THR A 12 27.22 40.53 70.01
N ALA A 13 27.15 41.83 69.68
CA ALA A 13 26.14 42.86 69.50
C ALA A 13 26.89 44.10 68.92
N PHE A 14 26.25 44.94 68.10
CA PHE A 14 26.71 46.33 67.95
C PHE A 14 25.53 47.27 67.72
N SER A 15 25.54 48.36 68.47
CA SER A 15 24.50 49.37 68.66
C SER A 15 24.67 50.58 67.73
N ALA A 16 23.52 51.06 67.24
CA ALA A 16 23.12 52.46 66.96
C ALA A 16 24.06 53.40 66.14
N LEU A 17 23.53 54.00 65.06
CA LEU A 17 23.07 55.39 65.03
C LEU A 17 22.44 55.75 63.67
N SER A 18 21.39 56.55 63.76
CA SER A 18 20.46 56.98 62.73
C SER A 18 21.03 58.04 61.79
N THR A 19 20.69 58.00 60.49
CA THR A 19 20.19 59.18 59.77
C THR A 19 19.27 58.79 58.62
N ALA A 20 18.14 59.50 58.60
CA ALA A 20 17.05 59.40 57.67
C ALA A 20 17.46 59.61 56.20
N GLY A 21 17.02 58.71 55.34
CA GLY A 21 16.76 58.99 53.92
C GLY A 21 15.30 58.66 53.67
N ALA A 22 14.47 59.69 53.51
CA ALA A 22 13.06 59.55 53.23
C ALA A 22 12.83 58.73 51.96
N GLN A 23 12.06 57.65 52.07
CA GLN A 23 11.29 57.14 50.93
C GLN A 23 9.84 57.03 51.37
N ALA A 24 9.02 57.86 50.73
CA ALA A 24 7.59 57.92 50.88
C ALA A 24 6.99 56.52 50.78
N ARG A 25 6.27 56.10 51.83
CA ARG A 25 5.30 55.03 51.69
C ARG A 25 4.15 55.57 50.85
N ILE A 26 4.20 55.32 49.54
CA ILE A 26 2.99 55.35 48.72
C ILE A 26 2.43 53.94 48.76
N SER A 27 1.43 53.73 49.62
CA SER A 27 0.54 52.59 49.49
C SER A 27 -0.35 52.83 48.27
N ALA A 28 0.12 52.42 47.10
CA ALA A 28 -0.79 52.14 46.00
C ALA A 28 -1.57 50.87 46.40
N GLN A 29 -2.72 51.07 47.04
CA GLN A 29 -3.80 50.09 46.97
C GLN A 29 -4.27 50.09 45.52
N SER A 30 -3.49 49.44 44.66
CA SER A 30 -3.99 48.98 43.38
C SER A 30 -4.99 47.89 43.76
N ILE A 31 -6.27 48.25 43.79
CA ILE A 31 -7.32 47.26 43.69
C ILE A 31 -7.03 46.60 42.34
N ILE A 32 -6.42 45.41 42.39
CA ILE A 32 -6.41 44.52 41.25
C ILE A 32 -7.88 44.13 41.10
N VAL A 33 -8.61 44.92 40.32
CA VAL A 33 -9.86 44.47 39.74
C VAL A 33 -9.43 43.39 38.77
N ASN A 34 -9.57 42.14 39.20
CA ASN A 34 -9.50 41.00 38.31
C ASN A 34 -10.61 41.21 37.26
N PRO A 35 -10.31 41.43 35.98
CA PRO A 35 -11.36 41.52 34.97
C PRO A 35 -12.08 40.17 34.98
N SER A 36 -13.35 40.17 35.39
CA SER A 36 -14.19 38.99 35.26
C SER A 36 -14.16 38.57 33.80
N ALA A 37 -13.80 37.32 33.54
CA ALA A 37 -13.87 36.74 32.21
C ALA A 37 -15.20 37.15 31.53
N PRO A 38 -15.21 37.44 30.22
CA PRO A 38 -16.43 37.78 29.54
C PRO A 38 -17.50 36.72 29.85
N ASP A 39 -18.68 37.18 30.26
CA ASP A 39 -19.85 36.32 30.51
C ASP A 39 -20.39 35.70 29.20
N LEU A 40 -19.81 36.06 28.05
CA LEU A 40 -20.10 35.44 26.77
C LEU A 40 -19.16 34.24 26.55
N ASN A 41 -19.74 33.11 26.17
CA ASN A 41 -19.04 31.91 25.73
C ASN A 41 -19.63 31.44 24.40
N VAL A 42 -18.77 30.94 23.51
CA VAL A 42 -19.14 30.33 22.23
C VAL A 42 -18.54 28.94 22.15
N SER A 43 -19.30 28.01 21.58
CA SER A 43 -18.80 26.68 21.24
C SER A 43 -19.10 26.39 19.79
N VAL A 44 -18.12 25.87 19.06
CA VAL A 44 -18.24 25.45 17.67
C VAL A 44 -17.81 24.01 17.50
N ARG A 45 -18.53 23.28 16.64
CA ARG A 45 -18.20 21.90 16.27
C ARG A 45 -18.65 21.61 14.85
N VAL A 46 -17.97 20.68 14.20
CA VAL A 46 -18.36 20.15 12.89
C VAL A 46 -19.27 18.94 13.07
N ASP A 47 -20.00 18.52 12.03
CA ASP A 47 -21.06 17.53 12.17
C ASP A 47 -20.58 16.12 12.51
N ARG A 48 -19.38 15.76 12.06
CA ARG A 48 -18.72 14.48 12.41
C ARG A 48 -17.93 14.54 13.72
N ASP A 49 -17.93 15.66 14.43
CA ASP A 49 -17.37 15.78 15.77
C ASP A 49 -18.48 15.65 16.82
N ALA A 50 -18.60 14.47 17.41
CA ALA A 50 -19.65 14.17 18.37
C ALA A 50 -19.41 14.81 19.73
N THR A 51 -18.14 15.06 20.09
CA THR A 51 -17.75 15.49 21.44
C THR A 51 -17.25 16.94 21.52
N GLY A 52 -17.05 17.61 20.38
CA GLY A 52 -16.46 18.96 20.33
C GLY A 52 -14.95 18.97 20.56
N SER A 53 -14.29 17.82 20.44
CA SER A 53 -12.84 17.68 20.69
C SER A 53 -12.19 16.68 19.75
N GLN A 54 -12.91 16.20 18.74
CA GLN A 54 -12.38 15.29 17.75
C GLN A 54 -11.78 16.07 16.58
N ASN A 55 -10.95 15.38 15.79
CA ASN A 55 -10.46 15.88 14.51
C ASN A 55 -10.97 14.93 13.40
N PRO A 56 -12.27 15.00 13.04
CA PRO A 56 -12.85 14.12 12.05
C PRO A 56 -12.29 14.38 10.64
N ALA A 57 -12.27 13.33 9.82
CA ALA A 57 -11.81 13.41 8.44
C ALA A 57 -12.98 13.63 7.46
N TYR A 58 -12.77 14.53 6.50
CA TYR A 58 -13.67 14.79 5.37
C TYR A 58 -12.91 14.61 4.07
N ARG A 59 -13.60 14.19 3.01
CA ARG A 59 -13.05 14.17 1.66
C ARG A 59 -13.37 15.48 0.96
N ILE A 60 -12.54 15.85 -0.01
CA ILE A 60 -12.83 16.98 -0.90
C ILE A 60 -14.18 16.74 -1.57
N GLY A 61 -15.07 17.73 -1.49
CA GLY A 61 -16.46 17.67 -1.96
C GLY A 61 -17.48 17.15 -0.94
N ASP A 62 -17.06 16.67 0.24
CA ASP A 62 -18.00 16.32 1.31
C ASP A 62 -18.75 17.58 1.78
N GLY A 63 -20.07 17.48 1.95
CA GLY A 63 -20.83 18.50 2.69
C GLY A 63 -20.44 18.48 4.17
N ILE A 64 -20.26 19.66 4.76
CA ILE A 64 -19.93 19.84 6.18
C ILE A 64 -20.90 20.83 6.82
N ILE A 65 -21.39 20.50 8.01
CA ILE A 65 -22.33 21.34 8.78
C ILE A 65 -21.62 21.80 10.05
N ILE A 66 -21.53 23.11 10.21
CA ILE A 66 -20.95 23.75 11.38
C ILE A 66 -22.06 24.04 12.38
N ARG A 67 -21.90 23.60 13.62
CA ARG A 67 -22.81 23.90 14.72
C ARG A 67 -22.16 24.87 15.68
N ALA A 68 -22.80 26.00 15.91
CA ALA A 68 -22.36 27.01 16.86
C ALA A 68 -23.44 27.24 17.93
N SER A 69 -23.01 27.41 19.18
CA SER A 69 -23.89 27.76 20.30
C SER A 69 -23.24 28.81 21.18
N VAL A 70 -24.06 29.68 21.75
CA VAL A 70 -23.64 30.76 22.65
C VAL A 70 -24.41 30.69 23.96
N ASN A 71 -23.79 31.06 25.08
CA ASN A 71 -24.46 31.10 26.38
C ASN A 71 -25.31 32.38 26.59
N ARG A 72 -25.15 33.40 25.74
CA ARG A 72 -25.88 34.66 25.72
C ARG A 72 -26.22 35.06 24.29
N ASP A 73 -27.27 35.86 24.13
CA ASP A 73 -27.66 36.43 22.83
C ASP A 73 -26.47 37.18 22.21
N ALA A 74 -26.04 36.75 21.01
CA ALA A 74 -24.83 37.24 20.38
C ALA A 74 -24.86 37.05 18.85
N TYR A 75 -24.04 37.84 18.17
CA TYR A 75 -23.73 37.70 16.74
C TYR A 75 -22.54 36.74 16.57
N VAL A 76 -22.71 35.68 15.79
CA VAL A 76 -21.72 34.63 15.54
C VAL A 76 -21.18 34.74 14.12
N TYR A 77 -19.86 34.75 13.99
CA TYR A 77 -19.15 34.79 12.74
C TYR A 77 -18.35 33.50 12.60
N LEU A 78 -18.45 32.85 11.44
CA LEU A 78 -17.79 31.57 11.17
C LEU A 78 -16.83 31.71 10.01
N PHE A 79 -15.59 31.31 10.24
CA PHE A 79 -14.52 31.33 9.25
C PHE A 79 -13.87 29.96 9.15
N ASN A 80 -13.66 29.47 7.94
CA ASN A 80 -12.79 28.34 7.68
C ASN A 80 -11.36 28.84 7.47
N LEU A 81 -10.36 28.14 7.99
CA LEU A 81 -8.97 28.25 7.54
C LEU A 81 -8.58 26.89 6.98
N ASP A 82 -8.24 26.86 5.70
CA ASP A 82 -7.79 25.66 5.01
C ASP A 82 -6.31 25.34 5.36
N PRO A 83 -5.75 24.22 4.86
CA PRO A 83 -4.35 23.89 5.11
C PRO A 83 -3.35 24.79 4.37
N SER A 84 -3.80 25.54 3.34
CA SER A 84 -2.97 26.50 2.61
C SER A 84 -2.85 27.85 3.33
N GLY A 85 -3.72 28.10 4.32
CA GLY A 85 -3.83 29.36 5.03
C GLY A 85 -4.83 30.33 4.40
N ALA A 86 -5.61 29.89 3.41
CA ALA A 86 -6.75 30.63 2.88
C ALA A 86 -7.90 30.58 3.89
N VAL A 87 -8.55 31.73 4.07
CA VAL A 87 -9.72 31.85 4.93
C VAL A 87 -10.97 31.97 4.08
N ASP A 88 -12.03 31.25 4.43
CA ASP A 88 -13.35 31.42 3.82
C ASP A 88 -14.35 31.85 4.87
N GLN A 89 -15.12 32.88 4.56
CA GLN A 89 -16.20 33.33 5.44
C GLN A 89 -17.44 32.47 5.21
N ILE A 90 -17.73 31.58 6.16
CA ILE A 90 -18.93 30.73 6.16
C ILE A 90 -20.15 31.55 6.58
N LEU A 91 -20.01 32.40 7.60
CA LEU A 91 -21.11 33.19 8.18
C LEU A 91 -20.62 34.56 8.69
N PRO A 92 -21.37 35.66 8.46
CA PRO A 92 -22.51 35.76 7.55
C PRO A 92 -22.04 35.62 6.09
N ASN A 93 -22.91 35.14 5.20
CA ASN A 93 -22.63 35.12 3.77
C ASN A 93 -23.83 35.69 2.98
N ARG A 94 -23.62 36.03 1.71
CA ARG A 94 -24.68 36.63 0.85
C ARG A 94 -25.77 35.64 0.43
N LEU A 95 -25.52 34.35 0.58
CA LEU A 95 -26.36 33.26 0.10
C LEU A 95 -27.32 32.74 1.19
N GLY A 96 -27.11 33.10 2.46
CA GLY A 96 -28.04 32.83 3.55
C GLY A 96 -27.43 32.91 4.96
N GLY A 97 -28.32 32.84 5.95
CA GLY A 97 -27.99 32.71 7.38
C GLY A 97 -27.86 34.04 8.12
N ASP A 98 -28.86 34.36 8.95
CA ASP A 98 -28.70 35.38 9.99
C ASP A 98 -27.63 34.93 10.99
N ASN A 99 -26.70 35.84 11.29
CA ASN A 99 -25.60 35.59 12.21
C ASN A 99 -25.98 35.77 13.68
N PHE A 100 -27.20 36.22 13.99
CA PHE A 100 -27.67 36.35 15.36
C PHE A 100 -28.11 34.99 15.93
N VAL A 101 -27.56 34.62 17.09
CA VAL A 101 -27.83 33.36 17.79
C VAL A 101 -28.30 33.66 19.21
N LYS A 102 -29.41 33.03 19.62
CA LYS A 102 -29.96 33.19 20.96
C LYS A 102 -29.21 32.36 22.00
N ALA A 103 -29.16 32.86 23.22
CA ALA A 103 -28.61 32.18 24.39
C ALA A 103 -29.15 30.75 24.52
N GLY A 104 -28.25 29.79 24.75
CA GLY A 104 -28.59 28.39 24.97
C GLY A 104 -29.07 27.63 23.72
N THR A 105 -29.08 28.27 22.55
CA THR A 105 -29.44 27.60 21.29
C THR A 105 -28.22 27.16 20.50
N THR A 106 -28.25 25.96 19.94
CA THR A 106 -27.28 25.51 18.93
C THR A 106 -27.87 25.71 17.55
N ARG A 107 -27.23 26.54 16.72
CA ARG A 107 -27.58 26.70 15.32
C ARG A 107 -26.61 25.97 14.42
N ALA A 108 -27.15 25.39 13.34
CA ALA A 108 -26.40 24.70 12.30
C ALA A 108 -26.28 25.61 11.07
N PHE A 109 -25.12 25.55 10.42
CA PHE A 109 -24.76 26.36 9.26
C PHE A 109 -24.04 25.47 8.24
N PRO A 110 -24.60 25.28 7.03
CA PRO A 110 -25.94 25.72 6.62
C PRO A 110 -27.06 25.02 7.42
N ALA A 111 -28.16 25.72 7.65
CA ALA A 111 -29.39 25.13 8.19
C ALA A 111 -30.21 24.46 7.08
N PRO A 112 -31.06 23.47 7.38
CA PRO A 112 -32.00 22.92 6.41
C PRO A 112 -32.89 24.04 5.83
N GLY A 113 -32.80 24.26 4.51
CA GLY A 113 -33.54 25.31 3.79
C GLY A 113 -32.76 26.60 3.54
N ASP A 114 -31.52 26.73 4.03
CA ASP A 114 -30.65 27.84 3.64
C ASP A 114 -30.31 27.78 2.14
N GLY A 115 -30.12 28.95 1.51
CA GLY A 115 -29.80 29.09 0.09
C GLY A 115 -28.37 28.70 -0.30
N PHE A 116 -27.61 28.10 0.62
CA PHE A 116 -26.24 27.67 0.39
C PHE A 116 -25.96 26.28 0.97
N THR A 117 -25.05 25.57 0.32
CA THR A 117 -24.38 24.40 0.88
C THR A 117 -22.94 24.76 1.16
N TYR A 118 -22.35 24.15 2.18
CA TYR A 118 -20.94 24.32 2.46
C TYR A 118 -20.23 22.97 2.31
N THR A 119 -19.26 22.92 1.41
CA THR A 119 -18.50 21.72 1.06
C THR A 119 -17.03 21.89 1.43
N VAL A 120 -16.37 20.79 1.75
CA VAL A 120 -14.93 20.78 2.05
C VAL A 120 -14.14 20.89 0.76
N ASP A 121 -13.36 21.96 0.65
CA ASP A 121 -12.45 22.20 -0.47
C ASP A 121 -11.02 21.72 -0.15
N GLY A 122 -10.20 21.61 -1.20
CA GLY A 122 -8.77 21.25 -1.07
C GLY A 122 -7.90 22.46 -0.73
N PRO A 123 -6.60 22.26 -0.40
CA PRO A 123 -5.84 21.01 -0.49
C PRO A 123 -6.07 20.04 0.68
N ALA A 124 -5.58 18.82 0.54
CA ALA A 124 -5.57 17.86 1.65
C ALA A 124 -4.66 18.34 2.79
N GLY A 125 -5.09 18.17 4.04
CA GLY A 125 -4.36 18.64 5.22
C GLY A 125 -5.29 19.00 6.39
N GLN A 126 -4.75 19.67 7.41
CA GLN A 126 -5.52 20.10 8.57
C GLN A 126 -6.21 21.44 8.30
N SER A 127 -7.52 21.48 8.53
CA SER A 127 -8.35 22.70 8.48
C SER A 127 -8.93 22.99 9.85
N LYS A 128 -9.39 24.23 10.04
CA LYS A 128 -10.08 24.63 11.26
C LYS A 128 -11.21 25.60 10.96
N VAL A 129 -12.27 25.50 11.76
CA VAL A 129 -13.37 26.45 11.77
C VAL A 129 -13.24 27.31 13.02
N LEU A 130 -13.10 28.60 12.82
CA LEU A 130 -13.15 29.58 13.89
C LEU A 130 -14.57 30.12 14.03
N ALA A 131 -15.10 30.08 15.24
CA ALA A 131 -16.26 30.85 15.63
C ALA A 131 -15.83 32.07 16.45
N LEU A 132 -16.35 33.23 16.07
CA LEU A 132 -16.21 34.48 16.81
C LEU A 132 -17.61 34.94 17.20
N ALA A 133 -17.86 35.13 18.49
CA ALA A 133 -19.14 35.63 18.99
C ALA A 133 -18.97 37.01 19.62
N SER A 134 -19.94 37.91 19.41
CA SER A 134 -19.97 39.21 20.09
C SER A 134 -21.39 39.65 20.45
N VAL A 135 -21.50 40.38 21.56
CA VAL A 135 -22.77 40.96 22.02
C VAL A 135 -23.28 42.09 21.11
N SER A 136 -22.40 42.72 20.33
CA SER A 136 -22.73 43.79 19.39
C SER A 136 -22.31 43.39 17.98
N PRO A 137 -22.98 43.86 16.91
CA PRO A 137 -22.56 43.56 15.55
C PRO A 137 -21.14 44.08 15.28
N LEU A 138 -20.25 43.20 14.81
CA LEU A 138 -18.95 43.56 14.27
C LEU A 138 -19.09 44.01 12.82
N ASN A 139 -18.40 45.10 12.48
CA ASN A 139 -18.22 45.49 11.09
C ASN A 139 -17.06 44.71 10.47
N LEU A 140 -17.38 43.66 9.72
CA LEU A 140 -16.38 42.82 9.05
C LEU A 140 -15.85 43.44 7.75
N GLY A 141 -16.42 44.55 7.27
CA GLY A 141 -15.96 45.23 6.05
C GLY A 141 -14.50 45.69 6.11
N GLU A 142 -13.97 45.86 7.33
CA GLU A 142 -12.56 46.19 7.57
C GLU A 142 -11.66 44.96 7.70
N LEU A 143 -12.22 43.79 8.04
CA LEU A 143 -11.50 42.50 8.04
C LEU A 143 -11.39 41.91 6.63
N SER A 144 -12.18 42.44 5.71
CA SER A 144 -12.34 41.98 4.35
C SER A 144 -12.11 43.14 3.38
N ALA A 145 -10.89 43.66 3.32
CA ALA A 145 -10.45 44.47 2.19
C ALA A 145 -10.35 43.56 0.95
N PHE A 146 -11.51 43.28 0.37
CA PHE A 146 -11.73 42.41 -0.77
C PHE A 146 -10.96 42.89 -2.01
N LYS A 147 -10.16 42.00 -2.58
CA LYS A 147 -9.69 42.13 -3.97
C LYS A 147 -10.82 41.69 -4.91
N THR A 148 -11.26 42.63 -5.74
CA THR A 148 -11.91 42.49 -7.06
C THR A 148 -12.96 41.39 -7.27
N GLN A 149 -14.23 41.80 -7.20
CA GLN A 149 -15.42 41.49 -8.04
C GLN A 149 -15.68 40.11 -8.69
N GLN A 150 -14.91 39.04 -8.47
CA GLN A 150 -15.19 37.73 -9.08
C GLN A 150 -15.29 36.56 -8.08
N ASP A 151 -15.01 36.76 -6.79
CA ASP A 151 -14.98 35.69 -5.78
C ASP A 151 -16.13 35.82 -4.75
N SER A 152 -16.75 34.68 -4.42
CA SER A 152 -17.90 34.60 -3.50
C SER A 152 -17.49 34.49 -2.01
N PHE A 153 -16.20 34.32 -1.71
CA PHE A 153 -15.65 34.18 -0.35
C PHE A 153 -14.42 35.09 -0.15
N ALA A 154 -14.18 35.53 1.10
CA ALA A 154 -13.13 36.50 1.46
C ALA A 154 -11.85 35.82 1.96
N THR A 155 -10.78 35.75 1.16
CA THR A 155 -9.48 35.22 1.60
C THR A 155 -8.77 36.17 2.58
N VAL A 156 -8.74 35.81 3.87
CA VAL A 156 -7.94 36.49 4.90
C VAL A 156 -6.55 35.87 4.99
N ASN A 157 -5.50 36.67 4.75
CA ASN A 157 -4.11 36.24 4.98
C ASN A 157 -3.81 36.27 6.49
N ALA A 158 -4.25 35.27 7.23
CA ALA A 158 -3.95 35.11 8.65
C ALA A 158 -3.55 33.66 8.96
N SER A 159 -2.28 33.33 8.74
CA SER A 159 -1.76 31.96 8.85
C SER A 159 -1.64 31.42 10.28
N THR A 160 -1.95 32.20 11.32
CA THR A 160 -1.84 31.78 12.74
C THR A 160 -2.98 32.33 13.60
N GLN A 161 -3.26 31.68 14.75
CA GLN A 161 -4.26 32.14 15.73
C GLN A 161 -3.92 33.55 16.28
N ALA A 162 -2.62 33.86 16.41
CA ALA A 162 -2.13 35.20 16.72
C ALA A 162 -2.25 36.17 15.54
N GLY A 163 -1.99 35.69 14.31
CA GLY A 163 -2.11 36.48 13.08
C GLY A 163 -3.54 36.93 12.78
N LEU A 164 -4.55 36.15 13.18
CA LEU A 164 -5.94 36.58 13.10
C LEU A 164 -6.30 37.56 14.23
N ALA A 165 -5.79 37.36 15.45
CA ALA A 165 -5.91 38.33 16.54
C ALA A 165 -5.19 39.67 16.26
N GLN A 166 -4.13 39.66 15.43
CA GLN A 166 -3.41 40.85 14.96
C GLN A 166 -4.01 41.46 13.69
N ALA A 167 -4.61 40.66 12.80
CA ALA A 167 -5.48 41.16 11.73
C ALA A 167 -6.76 41.81 12.27
N LEU A 168 -7.16 41.46 13.51
CA LEU A 168 -8.16 42.16 14.31
C LEU A 168 -7.62 43.45 14.97
N SER A 169 -6.46 43.99 14.54
CA SER A 169 -6.08 45.38 14.81
C SER A 169 -7.01 46.31 14.04
N ILE A 170 -8.22 46.44 14.57
CA ILE A 170 -9.29 47.33 14.14
C ILE A 170 -8.76 48.75 14.28
N VAL A 171 -8.24 49.26 13.18
CA VAL A 171 -7.91 50.68 13.08
C VAL A 171 -9.25 51.38 12.92
N VAL A 172 -9.80 51.82 14.06
CA VAL A 172 -10.56 53.06 14.32
C VAL A 172 -11.34 52.95 15.65
N ASN A 173 -11.59 51.75 16.20
CA ASN A 173 -12.15 51.60 17.56
C ASN A 173 -11.76 50.25 18.20
N PRO A 174 -10.98 50.21 19.29
CA PRO A 174 -10.64 48.94 19.95
C PRO A 174 -11.92 48.26 20.42
N LEU A 175 -12.15 47.01 19.98
CA LEU A 175 -13.25 46.21 20.51
C LEU A 175 -13.09 46.12 22.02
N PRO A 176 -14.14 46.37 22.83
CA PRO A 176 -14.07 46.16 24.26
C PRO A 176 -13.64 44.71 24.50
N GLN A 177 -12.53 44.51 25.23
CA GLN A 177 -11.89 43.19 25.45
C GLN A 177 -12.81 42.15 26.11
N ASN A 178 -13.99 42.57 26.59
CA ASN A 178 -14.99 41.73 27.27
C ASN A 178 -16.29 41.57 26.47
N SER A 179 -16.34 42.00 25.21
CA SER A 179 -17.57 42.01 24.38
C SER A 179 -17.59 40.94 23.29
N TRP A 180 -16.49 40.18 23.13
CA TRP A 180 -16.37 39.13 22.15
C TRP A 180 -15.51 37.98 22.67
N VAL A 181 -15.74 36.78 22.12
CA VAL A 181 -15.01 35.55 22.44
C VAL A 181 -14.88 34.68 21.20
N SER A 182 -13.93 33.74 21.20
CA SER A 182 -13.74 32.82 20.09
C SER A 182 -13.58 31.38 20.54
N ASP A 183 -14.00 30.46 19.68
CA ASP A 183 -13.76 29.02 19.81
C ASP A 183 -13.33 28.42 18.46
N THR A 184 -12.65 27.28 18.46
CA THR A 184 -12.10 26.66 17.25
C THR A 184 -12.38 25.16 17.20
N ALA A 185 -12.99 24.72 16.10
CA ALA A 185 -13.13 23.30 15.76
C ALA A 185 -12.10 22.88 14.71
N PHE A 186 -11.61 21.66 14.79
CA PHE A 186 -10.63 21.12 13.82
C PHE A 186 -11.25 20.02 12.98
N TYR A 187 -10.82 19.92 11.72
CA TYR A 187 -11.12 18.78 10.86
C TYR A 187 -9.98 18.55 9.87
N THR A 188 -9.89 17.34 9.33
CA THR A 188 -8.84 16.98 8.36
C THR A 188 -9.44 16.73 6.99
N VAL A 189 -8.87 17.36 5.97
CA VAL A 189 -9.19 17.13 4.55
C VAL A 189 -8.34 15.97 4.04
N ALA A 190 -8.96 14.85 3.77
CA ALA A 190 -8.33 13.67 3.20
C ALA A 190 -8.23 13.81 1.67
N ALA A 191 -7.05 13.48 1.14
CA ALA A 191 -6.86 13.39 -0.30
C ALA A 191 -7.77 12.30 -0.88
N VAL A 192 -8.53 12.65 -1.91
CA VAL A 192 -9.22 11.66 -2.74
C VAL A 192 -8.19 11.15 -3.74
N ASN A 193 -7.68 9.94 -3.57
CA ASN A 193 -6.92 9.29 -4.63
C ASN A 193 -7.91 8.93 -5.75
N PRO A 194 -7.90 9.63 -6.90
CA PRO A 194 -8.82 9.29 -7.97
C PRO A 194 -8.59 7.85 -8.40
N VAL A 195 -9.66 7.10 -8.66
CA VAL A 195 -9.54 5.78 -9.29
C VAL A 195 -9.07 6.03 -10.71
N THR A 196 -7.77 5.88 -10.93
CA THR A 196 -7.17 6.01 -12.25
C THR A 196 -7.21 4.67 -12.97
N THR A 197 -7.56 4.71 -14.26
CA THR A 197 -7.60 3.52 -15.12
C THR A 197 -6.67 3.68 -16.30
N GLY A 198 -6.19 2.56 -16.83
CA GLY A 198 -5.42 2.47 -18.06
C GLY A 198 -5.92 1.32 -18.93
N SER A 199 -5.13 0.98 -19.94
CA SER A 199 -5.39 -0.15 -20.82
C SER A 199 -4.19 -1.10 -20.91
N LEU A 200 -4.44 -2.36 -21.23
CA LEU A 200 -3.43 -3.39 -21.48
C LEU A 200 -3.62 -3.98 -22.86
N PHE A 201 -2.63 -3.83 -23.74
CA PHE A 201 -2.55 -4.63 -24.96
C PHE A 201 -1.69 -5.87 -24.69
N VAL A 202 -2.19 -7.05 -25.09
CA VAL A 202 -1.43 -8.30 -25.01
C VAL A 202 -1.29 -8.91 -26.38
N GLY A 203 -0.07 -8.92 -26.93
CA GLY A 203 0.27 -9.56 -28.21
C GLY A 203 0.93 -10.92 -28.00
N THR A 204 0.57 -11.90 -28.82
CA THR A 204 1.17 -13.24 -28.80
C THR A 204 1.41 -13.79 -30.20
N ASN A 205 2.33 -14.74 -30.30
CA ASN A 205 2.62 -15.49 -31.53
C ASN A 205 1.53 -16.52 -31.90
N VAL A 206 0.65 -16.88 -30.96
CA VAL A 206 -0.46 -17.85 -31.15
C VAL A 206 -1.73 -17.40 -30.45
N SER A 207 -2.90 -17.86 -30.87
CA SER A 207 -4.16 -17.57 -30.18
C SER A 207 -4.15 -18.12 -28.74
N ALA A 208 -4.22 -17.21 -27.77
CA ALA A 208 -4.12 -17.52 -26.34
C ALA A 208 -5.26 -16.87 -25.55
N THR A 209 -5.50 -17.35 -24.33
CA THR A 209 -6.37 -16.71 -23.34
C THR A 209 -5.51 -15.91 -22.36
N VAL A 210 -5.91 -14.68 -22.09
CA VAL A 210 -5.24 -13.76 -21.17
C VAL A 210 -6.01 -13.69 -19.86
N LEU A 211 -5.31 -13.85 -18.74
CA LEU A 211 -5.84 -13.71 -17.40
C LEU A 211 -5.07 -12.64 -16.65
N LEU A 212 -5.78 -11.74 -15.96
CA LEU A 212 -5.21 -10.72 -15.10
C LEU A 212 -5.74 -10.94 -13.67
N ASN A 213 -4.85 -11.07 -12.71
CA ASN A 213 -5.20 -11.43 -11.33
C ASN A 213 -6.06 -12.70 -11.20
N GLY A 214 -5.81 -13.67 -12.10
CA GLY A 214 -6.57 -14.92 -12.19
C GLY A 214 -7.95 -14.80 -12.86
N GLN A 215 -8.40 -13.60 -13.22
CA GLN A 215 -9.65 -13.38 -13.96
C GLN A 215 -9.39 -13.38 -15.47
N PRO A 216 -10.15 -14.15 -16.28
CA PRO A 216 -10.01 -14.14 -17.72
C PRO A 216 -10.46 -12.80 -18.30
N LEU A 217 -9.58 -12.14 -19.05
CA LEU A 217 -9.90 -10.92 -19.79
C LEU A 217 -10.44 -11.23 -21.19
N GLY A 218 -9.95 -12.31 -21.82
CA GLY A 218 -10.36 -12.71 -23.17
C GLY A 218 -9.20 -13.29 -23.99
N GLY A 219 -9.28 -13.14 -25.32
CA GLY A 219 -8.27 -13.60 -26.28
C GLY A 219 -7.06 -12.68 -26.43
N SER A 220 -5.92 -13.22 -26.83
CA SER A 220 -4.72 -12.43 -27.13
C SER A 220 -4.86 -11.58 -28.42
N ASN A 221 -3.88 -10.72 -28.67
CA ASN A 221 -3.82 -9.71 -29.73
C ASN A 221 -4.98 -8.69 -29.63
N ALA A 222 -5.31 -8.32 -28.39
CA ALA A 222 -6.39 -7.39 -28.07
C ALA A 222 -5.96 -6.38 -26.99
N THR A 223 -6.67 -5.25 -26.95
CA THR A 223 -6.53 -4.20 -25.93
C THR A 223 -7.68 -4.27 -24.94
N TYR A 224 -7.35 -4.33 -23.65
CA TYR A 224 -8.28 -4.35 -22.54
C TYR A 224 -8.26 -3.00 -21.83
N GLY A 225 -9.36 -2.24 -21.91
CA GLY A 225 -9.49 -0.93 -21.30
C GLY A 225 -10.08 -0.93 -19.88
N ASN A 226 -10.15 0.25 -19.27
CA ASN A 226 -10.77 0.48 -17.96
C ASN A 226 -10.20 -0.36 -16.81
N LEU A 227 -8.94 -0.78 -16.95
CA LEU A 227 -8.23 -1.51 -15.91
C LEU A 227 -7.72 -0.51 -14.88
N ARG A 228 -8.00 -0.74 -13.58
CA ARG A 228 -7.45 0.10 -12.51
C ARG A 228 -5.92 0.14 -12.63
N SER A 229 -5.33 1.31 -12.40
CA SER A 229 -3.87 1.45 -12.40
C SER A 229 -3.29 0.65 -11.24
N GLY A 230 -2.18 -0.05 -11.47
CA GLY A 230 -1.56 -0.93 -10.49
C GLY A 230 -0.71 -2.02 -11.15
N THR A 231 0.02 -2.78 -10.35
CA THR A 231 0.78 -3.95 -10.82
C THR A 231 0.02 -5.22 -10.51
N TYR A 232 -0.23 -6.03 -11.54
CA TYR A 232 -1.04 -7.24 -11.45
C TYR A 232 -0.29 -8.45 -11.99
N PRO A 233 -0.49 -9.65 -11.42
CA PRO A 233 -0.02 -10.86 -12.04
C PRO A 233 -0.83 -11.13 -13.32
N VAL A 234 -0.14 -11.47 -14.39
CA VAL A 234 -0.73 -11.80 -15.69
C VAL A 234 -0.34 -13.22 -16.07
N ARG A 235 -1.30 -13.98 -16.61
CA ARG A 235 -1.07 -15.29 -17.20
C ARG A 235 -1.58 -15.31 -18.63
N VAL A 236 -0.84 -15.96 -19.51
CA VAL A 236 -1.22 -16.15 -20.92
C VAL A 236 -1.11 -17.64 -21.24
N GLN A 237 -2.21 -18.23 -21.68
CA GLN A 237 -2.35 -19.68 -21.83
C GLN A 237 -2.81 -20.04 -23.23
N ALA A 238 -2.16 -21.02 -23.86
CA ALA A 238 -2.59 -21.58 -25.14
C ALA A 238 -2.46 -23.10 -25.12
N ARG A 239 -3.39 -23.79 -25.79
CA ARG A 239 -3.41 -25.26 -25.81
C ARG A 239 -2.17 -25.79 -26.53
N GLY A 240 -1.43 -26.68 -25.87
CA GLY A 240 -0.21 -27.28 -26.43
C GLY A 240 1.05 -26.41 -26.27
N TYR A 241 0.95 -25.29 -25.55
CA TYR A 241 2.06 -24.40 -25.25
C TYR A 241 2.32 -24.35 -23.75
N ARG A 242 3.53 -23.94 -23.36
CA ARG A 242 3.86 -23.66 -21.97
C ARG A 242 3.25 -22.32 -21.56
N ASP A 243 2.52 -22.29 -20.45
CA ASP A 243 1.92 -21.06 -19.93
C ASP A 243 2.98 -20.00 -19.61
N TYR A 244 2.69 -18.76 -19.97
CA TYR A 244 3.44 -17.61 -19.48
C TYR A 244 2.82 -17.08 -18.19
N ALA A 245 3.67 -16.73 -17.22
CA ALA A 245 3.27 -16.05 -15.99
C ALA A 245 4.25 -14.91 -15.70
N GLY A 246 3.72 -13.72 -15.44
CA GLY A 246 4.50 -12.53 -15.15
C GLY A 246 3.71 -11.49 -14.37
N SER A 247 4.23 -10.27 -14.28
CA SER A 247 3.51 -9.12 -13.73
C SER A 247 3.48 -7.98 -14.75
N VAL A 248 2.42 -7.18 -14.74
CA VAL A 248 2.26 -6.03 -15.62
C VAL A 248 1.76 -4.82 -14.82
N THR A 249 2.35 -3.66 -15.10
CA THR A 249 1.93 -2.40 -14.48
C THR A 249 1.03 -1.63 -15.43
N ILE A 250 -0.23 -1.47 -15.04
CA ILE A 250 -1.21 -0.62 -15.72
C ILE A 250 -0.98 0.82 -15.29
N ARG A 251 -0.65 1.69 -16.25
CA ARG A 251 -0.44 3.11 -16.03
C ARG A 251 -1.72 3.90 -16.33
N SER A 252 -2.00 4.90 -15.49
CA SER A 252 -3.15 5.79 -15.68
C SER A 252 -3.15 6.43 -17.08
N GLY A 253 -4.28 6.38 -17.78
CA GLY A 253 -4.50 7.02 -19.08
C GLY A 253 -3.65 6.48 -20.23
N ALA A 254 -2.82 5.45 -20.01
CA ALA A 254 -1.91 4.90 -21.00
C ALA A 254 -2.26 3.46 -21.37
N VAL A 255 -1.78 3.03 -22.53
CA VAL A 255 -1.84 1.63 -22.97
C VAL A 255 -0.50 0.97 -22.63
N THR A 256 -0.49 0.03 -21.70
CA THR A 256 0.67 -0.83 -21.43
C THR A 256 0.68 -1.96 -22.47
N THR A 257 1.83 -2.23 -23.09
CA THR A 257 2.00 -3.30 -24.09
C THR A 257 2.76 -4.47 -23.47
N LEU A 258 2.23 -5.67 -23.58
CA LEU A 258 2.87 -6.93 -23.21
C LEU A 258 2.91 -7.86 -24.42
N ASN A 259 4.09 -8.19 -24.92
CA ASN A 259 4.27 -9.18 -25.98
C ASN A 259 4.83 -10.47 -25.39
N VAL A 260 4.21 -11.60 -25.72
CA VAL A 260 4.57 -12.93 -25.19
C VAL A 260 4.69 -13.91 -26.34
N ASP A 261 5.89 -14.45 -26.52
CA ASP A 261 6.14 -15.57 -27.43
C ASP A 261 6.02 -16.90 -26.66
N LEU A 262 4.91 -17.60 -26.88
CA LEU A 262 4.64 -18.89 -26.26
C LEU A 262 5.42 -20.00 -26.98
N VAL A 263 6.03 -20.88 -26.17
CA VAL A 263 6.82 -22.02 -26.64
C VAL A 263 5.98 -23.30 -26.61
N PRO A 264 5.96 -24.13 -27.67
CA PRO A 264 5.27 -25.41 -27.68
C PRO A 264 5.73 -26.32 -26.54
N GLN A 265 4.78 -27.02 -25.92
CA GLN A 265 5.07 -28.04 -24.90
C GLN A 265 4.69 -29.42 -25.45
N PHE A 266 5.70 -30.21 -25.81
CA PHE A 266 5.50 -31.61 -26.14
C PHE A 266 5.11 -32.38 -24.88
N ARG A 267 3.92 -32.97 -24.89
CA ARG A 267 3.53 -33.96 -23.90
C ARG A 267 4.06 -35.30 -24.38
N ALA A 268 4.78 -36.02 -23.52
CA ALA A 268 5.14 -37.41 -23.82
C ALA A 268 3.86 -38.20 -24.14
N PRO A 269 3.88 -39.13 -25.11
CA PRO A 269 2.77 -40.04 -25.32
C PRO A 269 2.42 -40.71 -24.00
N VAL A 270 1.13 -40.73 -23.64
CA VAL A 270 0.68 -41.51 -22.49
C VAL A 270 1.14 -42.95 -22.74
N PRO A 271 1.89 -43.59 -21.83
CA PRO A 271 2.26 -44.99 -22.02
C PRO A 271 0.99 -45.78 -22.29
N MET A 272 0.94 -46.50 -23.41
CA MET A 272 -0.19 -47.38 -23.69
C MET A 272 -0.38 -48.31 -22.47
N PRO A 273 -1.62 -48.57 -22.03
CA PRO A 273 -1.84 -49.55 -20.97
C PRO A 273 -1.12 -50.84 -21.35
N ARG A 274 -0.22 -51.30 -20.48
CA ARG A 274 0.48 -52.57 -20.66
C ARG A 274 -0.63 -53.64 -20.88
N PRO A 275 -0.58 -54.48 -21.93
CA PRO A 275 -1.57 -55.53 -22.10
C PRO A 275 -1.62 -56.36 -20.81
N VAL A 276 -2.81 -56.46 -20.22
CA VAL A 276 -3.02 -57.27 -19.02
C VAL A 276 -2.64 -58.71 -19.40
N PRO A 277 -1.72 -59.38 -18.69
CA PRO A 277 -1.41 -60.78 -18.97
C PRO A 277 -2.71 -61.58 -18.81
N THR A 278 -3.20 -62.15 -19.91
CA THR A 278 -4.26 -63.16 -19.86
C THR A 278 -3.74 -64.34 -19.04
N PRO A 279 -4.49 -64.84 -18.04
CA PRO A 279 -4.08 -65.99 -17.26
C PRO A 279 -3.83 -67.20 -18.18
N PRO A 280 -2.84 -68.06 -17.86
CA PRO A 280 -2.54 -69.23 -18.68
C PRO A 280 -3.76 -70.16 -18.71
N VAL A 281 -4.24 -70.45 -19.92
CA VAL A 281 -5.13 -71.59 -20.16
C VAL A 281 -4.34 -72.86 -19.87
N THR A 282 -4.79 -73.63 -18.88
CA THR A 282 -4.27 -74.96 -18.58
C THR A 282 -4.58 -75.91 -19.75
N PRO A 283 -3.58 -76.51 -20.42
CA PRO A 283 -3.84 -77.61 -21.32
C PRO A 283 -4.05 -78.89 -20.50
N SER A 284 -5.24 -79.48 -20.64
CA SER A 284 -5.51 -80.85 -20.21
C SER A 284 -4.63 -81.78 -21.06
N GLY A 285 -3.72 -82.51 -20.42
CA GLY A 285 -2.66 -83.25 -21.10
C GLY A 285 -3.13 -84.49 -21.87
N THR A 286 -2.19 -85.08 -22.61
CA THR A 286 -1.96 -86.54 -22.73
C THR A 286 -0.72 -86.78 -23.60
N GLY A 287 0.28 -87.48 -23.04
CA GLY A 287 1.13 -88.42 -23.78
C GLY A 287 2.45 -87.89 -24.36
N GLY A 288 3.57 -88.46 -23.92
CA GLY A 288 4.82 -88.47 -24.69
C GLY A 288 6.10 -88.23 -23.89
N THR A 289 6.57 -89.28 -23.21
CA THR A 289 7.88 -89.41 -22.57
C THR A 289 9.04 -89.43 -23.56
N VAL A 290 10.06 -88.58 -23.31
CA VAL A 290 11.53 -88.78 -23.43
C VAL A 290 12.16 -87.48 -22.90
N LEU A 291 12.62 -87.38 -21.65
CA LEU A 291 13.81 -88.00 -21.03
C LEU A 291 15.04 -87.91 -21.94
N ASP A 292 15.93 -86.96 -21.63
CA ASP A 292 17.39 -87.07 -21.45
C ASP A 292 18.09 -85.75 -21.81
N PHE A 293 19.10 -85.22 -21.12
CA PHE A 293 20.12 -85.81 -20.26
C PHE A 293 20.75 -84.65 -19.42
N LEU A 294 20.90 -84.87 -18.10
CA LEU A 294 22.03 -84.46 -17.24
C LEU A 294 22.32 -82.96 -17.02
N GLY A 295 22.41 -82.41 -15.80
CA GLY A 295 22.59 -83.02 -14.49
C GLY A 295 23.76 -82.35 -13.74
N ASN A 296 23.44 -81.49 -12.78
CA ASN A 296 23.99 -81.42 -11.41
C ASN A 296 23.59 -80.08 -10.76
N LEU A 297 22.84 -80.04 -9.66
CA LEU A 297 23.06 -80.55 -8.30
C LEU A 297 23.46 -79.37 -7.39
N LEU A 298 22.47 -78.95 -6.60
CA LEU A 298 22.53 -78.29 -5.29
C LEU A 298 23.68 -77.31 -5.00
N GLY A 299 23.32 -76.03 -4.89
CA GLY A 299 24.10 -75.03 -4.17
C GLY A 299 23.18 -73.92 -3.66
N ALA A 300 23.14 -73.77 -2.35
CA ALA A 300 22.43 -72.76 -1.58
C ALA A 300 22.48 -71.32 -2.17
N VAL A 301 21.37 -70.59 -1.96
CA VAL A 301 21.29 -69.16 -1.62
C VAL A 301 22.54 -68.32 -1.94
N THR A 302 22.50 -67.50 -3.00
CA THR A 302 23.09 -66.14 -3.06
C THR A 302 22.94 -65.52 -4.46
N GLY A 303 22.48 -64.27 -4.51
CA GLY A 303 22.76 -63.33 -5.63
C GLY A 303 21.90 -63.45 -6.89
N LEU A 304 20.76 -62.76 -6.92
CA LEU A 304 20.32 -62.15 -8.18
C LEU A 304 21.46 -61.22 -8.65
N PRO A 305 21.92 -61.26 -9.92
CA PRO A 305 22.90 -60.30 -10.39
C PRO A 305 22.26 -58.91 -10.22
N MET A 306 22.79 -58.10 -9.30
CA MET A 306 22.45 -56.69 -9.23
C MET A 306 22.72 -56.11 -10.62
N GLN A 307 21.65 -55.77 -11.34
CA GLN A 307 21.72 -55.08 -12.62
C GLN A 307 22.55 -53.81 -12.41
N ASP A 308 23.75 -53.78 -12.98
CA ASP A 308 24.71 -52.72 -12.79
C ASP A 308 24.07 -51.36 -13.14
N PRO A 309 23.87 -50.46 -12.16
CA PRO A 309 23.18 -49.20 -12.40
C PRO A 309 23.84 -48.33 -13.47
N ALA A 310 25.16 -48.43 -13.64
CA ALA A 310 25.87 -47.73 -14.70
C ALA A 310 25.55 -48.29 -16.09
N ARG A 311 25.31 -49.60 -16.20
CA ARG A 311 24.92 -50.22 -17.46
C ARG A 311 23.51 -49.78 -17.87
N SER A 312 22.57 -49.80 -16.93
CA SER A 312 21.19 -49.34 -17.18
C SER A 312 21.14 -47.87 -17.58
N ALA A 313 21.91 -47.00 -16.92
CA ALA A 313 21.99 -45.59 -17.25
C ALA A 313 22.62 -45.34 -18.64
N TYR A 314 23.64 -46.12 -19.00
CA TYR A 314 24.27 -46.07 -20.32
C TYR A 314 23.30 -46.50 -21.42
N ASP A 315 22.63 -47.64 -21.27
CA ASP A 315 21.69 -48.16 -22.27
C ASP A 315 20.48 -47.22 -22.43
N GLN A 316 19.99 -46.61 -21.35
CA GLN A 316 18.94 -45.60 -21.42
C GLN A 316 19.38 -44.36 -22.22
N LYS A 317 20.57 -43.82 -21.92
CA LYS A 317 21.08 -42.63 -22.61
C LYS A 317 21.38 -42.90 -24.09
N LEU A 318 21.80 -44.12 -24.41
CA LEU A 318 22.00 -44.56 -25.78
C LEU A 318 20.68 -44.59 -26.56
N GLY A 319 19.63 -45.19 -25.97
CA GLY A 319 18.29 -45.22 -26.58
C GLY A 319 17.69 -43.83 -26.81
N ASP A 320 17.93 -42.89 -25.88
CA ASP A 320 17.51 -41.49 -26.07
C ASP A 320 18.19 -40.82 -27.28
N LEU A 321 19.50 -41.08 -27.48
CA LEU A 321 20.26 -40.51 -28.59
C LEU A 321 19.94 -41.21 -29.93
N GLU A 322 19.71 -42.52 -29.91
CA GLU A 322 19.21 -43.27 -31.06
C GLU A 322 17.83 -42.78 -31.50
N GLY A 323 16.93 -42.49 -30.55
CA GLY A 323 15.64 -41.86 -30.81
C GLY A 323 15.76 -40.44 -31.40
N GLN A 324 16.87 -39.74 -31.15
CA GLN A 324 17.19 -38.45 -31.76
C GLN A 324 17.87 -38.59 -33.13
N GLY A 325 18.08 -39.82 -33.60
CA GLY A 325 18.66 -40.13 -34.91
C GLY A 325 20.19 -40.23 -34.92
N TYR A 326 20.85 -40.34 -33.75
CA TYR A 326 22.27 -40.68 -33.69
C TYR A 326 22.44 -42.20 -33.77
N ALA A 327 23.34 -42.68 -34.64
CA ALA A 327 23.68 -44.08 -34.71
C ALA A 327 24.93 -44.36 -33.86
N ILE A 328 24.93 -45.42 -33.07
CA ILE A 328 26.12 -45.82 -32.33
C ILE A 328 27.24 -46.23 -33.29
N GLN A 329 28.43 -45.65 -33.08
CA GLN A 329 29.62 -45.96 -33.87
C GLN A 329 30.60 -46.82 -33.07
N GLN A 330 30.75 -46.54 -31.77
CA GLN A 330 31.64 -47.29 -30.89
C GLN A 330 31.05 -47.37 -29.48
N SER A 331 31.23 -48.51 -28.83
CA SER A 331 30.94 -48.72 -27.40
C SER A 331 32.09 -49.47 -26.77
N VAL A 332 32.57 -48.98 -25.62
CA VAL A 332 33.63 -49.63 -24.83
C VAL A 332 33.25 -49.65 -23.36
N SER A 333 33.64 -50.73 -22.66
CA SER A 333 33.60 -50.76 -21.20
C SER A 333 34.91 -50.18 -20.67
N THR A 334 34.83 -49.31 -19.67
CA THR A 334 35.99 -48.75 -18.97
C THR A 334 36.11 -49.39 -17.57
N ALA A 335 37.20 -49.11 -16.86
CA ALA A 335 37.38 -49.59 -15.49
C ALA A 335 36.30 -49.07 -14.52
N SER A 336 35.78 -47.86 -14.78
CA SER A 336 34.78 -47.18 -13.95
C SER A 336 33.35 -47.23 -14.50
N GLY A 337 33.14 -47.63 -15.77
CA GLY A 337 31.81 -47.72 -16.37
C GLY A 337 31.81 -47.98 -17.88
N PHE A 338 31.14 -47.13 -18.66
CA PHE A 338 30.91 -47.32 -20.09
C PHE A 338 31.10 -46.03 -20.88
N GLN A 339 31.66 -46.12 -22.09
CA GLN A 339 31.78 -44.99 -23.00
C GLN A 339 31.30 -45.36 -24.40
N GLY A 340 30.56 -44.46 -25.04
CA GLY A 340 30.04 -44.62 -26.39
C GLY A 340 30.25 -43.38 -27.24
N VAL A 341 30.47 -43.58 -28.54
CA VAL A 341 30.49 -42.51 -29.54
C VAL A 341 29.36 -42.79 -30.52
N LEU A 342 28.50 -41.80 -30.75
CA LEU A 342 27.37 -41.85 -31.67
C LEU A 342 27.45 -40.71 -32.68
N VAL A 343 26.98 -40.93 -33.91
CA VAL A 343 27.06 -39.94 -34.99
C VAL A 343 25.71 -39.69 -35.65
N LYS A 344 25.48 -38.43 -36.05
CA LYS A 344 24.31 -37.99 -36.82
C LYS A 344 24.76 -36.93 -37.83
N GLY A 345 24.89 -37.30 -39.10
CA GLY A 345 25.43 -36.39 -40.12
C GLY A 345 26.85 -35.96 -39.78
N ALA A 346 27.08 -34.64 -39.65
CA ALA A 346 28.37 -34.06 -39.27
C ALA A 346 28.55 -33.88 -37.75
N SER A 347 27.58 -34.32 -36.94
CA SER A 347 27.60 -34.25 -35.48
C SER A 347 28.03 -35.58 -34.87
N SER A 348 28.93 -35.53 -33.91
CA SER A 348 29.39 -36.67 -33.11
C SER A 348 29.15 -36.39 -31.62
N VAL A 349 28.57 -37.35 -30.91
CA VAL A 349 28.28 -37.30 -29.47
C VAL A 349 29.08 -38.38 -28.76
N THR A 350 29.85 -37.99 -27.74
CA THR A 350 30.52 -38.91 -26.83
C THR A 350 29.75 -38.96 -25.51
N VAL A 351 29.33 -40.15 -25.12
CA VAL A 351 28.68 -40.43 -23.84
C VAL A 351 29.65 -41.20 -22.96
N THR A 352 29.89 -40.72 -21.75
CA THR A 352 30.67 -41.43 -20.72
C THR A 352 29.83 -41.59 -19.47
N VAL A 353 29.70 -42.82 -18.99
CA VAL A 353 28.97 -43.17 -17.78
C VAL A 353 29.92 -43.81 -16.79
N ASP A 354 30.13 -43.17 -15.65
CA ASP A 354 31.05 -43.62 -14.60
C ASP A 354 30.31 -43.89 -13.29
N ARG A 355 30.74 -44.94 -12.59
CA ARG A 355 30.32 -45.22 -11.21
C ARG A 355 31.08 -44.28 -10.26
N GLY A 356 30.34 -43.53 -9.46
CA GLY A 356 30.87 -42.66 -8.41
C GLY A 356 30.78 -43.30 -7.03
N ALA A 357 31.32 -42.59 -6.02
CA ALA A 357 31.11 -42.94 -4.62
C ALA A 357 29.61 -42.89 -4.25
N ASP A 358 29.23 -43.53 -3.15
CA ASP A 358 27.87 -43.48 -2.58
C ASP A 358 26.75 -43.98 -3.52
N ARG A 359 27.03 -44.99 -4.35
CA ARG A 359 26.09 -45.56 -5.34
C ARG A 359 25.59 -44.53 -6.36
N THR A 360 26.37 -43.50 -6.64
CA THR A 360 26.05 -42.51 -7.67
C THR A 360 26.51 -42.98 -9.05
N VAL A 361 25.77 -42.62 -10.09
CA VAL A 361 26.16 -42.81 -11.49
C VAL A 361 26.23 -41.42 -12.12
N ARG A 362 27.35 -41.09 -12.77
CA ARG A 362 27.53 -39.84 -13.48
C ARG A 362 27.49 -40.09 -14.97
N VAL A 363 26.65 -39.35 -15.69
CA VAL A 363 26.50 -39.42 -17.14
C VAL A 363 26.98 -38.09 -17.73
N ASN A 364 28.06 -38.15 -18.50
CA ASN A 364 28.60 -37.00 -19.23
C ASN A 364 28.33 -37.17 -20.71
N VAL A 365 27.86 -36.11 -21.37
CA VAL A 365 27.53 -36.11 -22.79
C VAL A 365 28.19 -34.88 -23.41
N SER A 366 29.02 -35.10 -24.43
CA SER A 366 29.71 -34.04 -25.16
C SER A 366 29.37 -34.17 -26.64
N GLU A 367 28.91 -33.07 -27.25
CA GLU A 367 28.55 -33.00 -28.66
C GLU A 367 29.51 -32.10 -29.43
N THR A 368 30.00 -32.59 -30.57
CA THR A 368 30.84 -31.86 -31.51
C THR A 368 30.19 -31.89 -32.88
N THR A 369 29.99 -30.72 -33.49
CA THR A 369 29.49 -30.62 -34.88
C THR A 369 30.50 -29.89 -35.74
N THR A 370 30.94 -30.52 -36.83
CA THR A 370 31.88 -29.91 -37.78
C THR A 370 31.13 -29.28 -38.94
N TYR A 371 31.41 -28.00 -39.21
CA TYR A 371 30.93 -27.29 -40.40
C TYR A 371 32.10 -27.07 -41.35
N GLN A 372 31.93 -27.37 -42.65
CA GLN A 372 32.89 -26.97 -43.68
C GLN A 372 32.57 -25.53 -44.12
N TYR A 373 33.59 -24.70 -44.24
CA TYR A 373 33.49 -23.35 -44.81
C TYR A 373 33.77 -23.37 -46.31
#